data_AF-A0A3P5X3A2-F1
#
_entry.id   AF-A0A3P5X3A2-F1
#
_cell.length_a   1.000
_cell.length_b   1.000
_cell.length_c   1.000
_cell.angle_alpha   90.00
_cell.angle_beta   90.00
_cell.angle_gamma   90.00
#
_symmetry.space_group_name_H-M   'P 1'
#
loop_
_entity.id
_entity.type
_entity.pdbx_description
1 polymer ?
#
loop_
_entity_poly.entity_id
_entity_poly.type
_entity_poly.pdbx_seq_one_letter_code
_entity_poly.pdbx_strand_id
1 'polypeptide(L)' 'MSKINPKPNDSADNEERLKKTISNMEAAEEAMAFAEGQERATIKSKNERRAKSIEDLKNEIIEEDKSRVNGYI' A
#
# COMPACT_ATOMS: atom_id res chain seq x y z
N MET A 1 -15.23 -6.78 -22.28
CA MET A 1 -14.26 -6.26 -21.31
C MET A 1 -14.58 -6.86 -19.95
N SER A 2 -13.78 -7.80 -19.48
CA SER A 2 -14.00 -8.48 -18.21
C SER A 2 -13.79 -7.46 -17.09
N LYS A 3 -14.88 -7.09 -16.39
CA LYS A 3 -14.80 -6.31 -15.17
C LYS A 3 -14.01 -7.15 -14.17
N ILE A 4 -12.78 -6.74 -13.88
CA ILE A 4 -12.01 -7.28 -12.75
C ILE A 4 -12.74 -6.73 -11.54
N ASN A 5 -13.70 -7.49 -11.02
CA ASN A 5 -14.23 -7.23 -9.70
C ASN A 5 -13.15 -7.74 -8.75
N PRO A 6 -12.39 -6.86 -8.07
CA PRO A 6 -11.45 -7.31 -7.05
C PRO A 6 -12.24 -8.16 -6.07
N LYS A 7 -11.85 -9.42 -5.91
CA LYS A 7 -12.49 -10.27 -4.92
C LYS A 7 -12.13 -9.70 -3.55
N PRO A 8 -13.06 -9.67 -2.58
CA PRO A 8 -12.66 -9.38 -1.21
C PRO A 8 -11.58 -10.41 -0.84
N ASN A 9 -10.38 -9.95 -0.52
CA ASN A 9 -9.23 -10.75 -0.09
C ASN A 9 -8.50 -11.53 -1.21
N ASP A 10 -8.26 -10.89 -2.37
CA ASP A 10 -7.25 -11.39 -3.31
C ASP A 10 -5.88 -10.79 -2.97
N SER A 11 -4.92 -11.65 -2.64
CA SER A 11 -3.56 -11.22 -2.30
C SER A 11 -2.89 -10.48 -3.46
N ALA A 12 -3.28 -10.76 -4.71
CA ALA A 12 -2.81 -10.02 -5.89
C ALA A 12 -3.27 -8.55 -5.89
N ASP A 13 -4.51 -8.30 -5.45
CA ASP A 13 -5.04 -6.93 -5.32
C ASP A 13 -4.32 -6.17 -4.20
N ASN A 14 -4.01 -6.87 -3.10
CA ASN A 14 -3.23 -6.32 -1.99
C ASN A 14 -1.78 -6.01 -2.38
N GLU A 15 -1.13 -6.87 -3.16
CA GLU A 15 0.20 -6.62 -3.74
C GLU A 15 0.21 -5.40 -4.68
N GLU A 16 -0.78 -5.27 -5.56
CA GLU A 16 -0.89 -4.11 -6.46
C GLU A 16 -1.09 -2.82 -5.65
N ARG A 17 -1.97 -2.84 -4.65
CA ARG A 17 -2.17 -1.71 -3.72
C ARG A 17 -0.90 -1.36 -2.95
N LEU A 18 -0.13 -2.36 -2.52
CA LEU A 18 1.15 -2.16 -1.83
C LEU A 18 2.15 -1.45 -2.74
N LYS A 19 2.37 -1.97 -3.96
CA LYS A 19 3.26 -1.37 -4.97
C LYS A 19 2.87 0.07 -5.27
N LYS A 20 1.58 0.33 -5.48
CA LYS A 20 1.06 1.68 -5.72
C LYS A 20 1.26 2.62 -4.53
N THR A 21 1.11 2.12 -3.31
CA THR A 21 1.30 2.92 -2.08
C THR A 21 2.77 3.29 -1.89
N ILE A 22 3.69 2.36 -2.16
CA ILE A 22 5.14 2.61 -2.14
C ILE A 22 5.51 3.65 -3.20
N SER A 23 5.09 3.47 -4.45
CA SER A 23 5.39 4.43 -5.53
C SER A 23 4.83 5.83 -5.24
N ASN A 24 3.62 5.92 -4.66
CA ASN A 24 3.06 7.20 -4.22
C ASN A 24 3.84 7.85 -3.07
N MET A 25 4.49 7.05 -2.22
CA MET A 25 5.31 7.55 -1.11
C MET A 25 6.64 8.09 -1.66
N GLU A 26 7.30 7.34 -2.54
CA GLU A 26 8.54 7.74 -3.23
C GLU A 26 8.34 9.03 -4.04
N ALA A 27 7.30 9.09 -4.88
CA ALA A 27 6.98 10.29 -5.67
C ALA A 27 6.68 11.50 -4.77
N ALA A 28 6.08 11.27 -3.60
CA ALA A 28 5.83 12.33 -2.62
C ALA A 28 7.11 12.77 -1.90
N GLU A 29 8.07 11.87 -1.66
CA GLU A 29 9.40 12.21 -1.14
C GLU A 29 10.20 13.05 -2.13
N GLU A 30 10.16 12.71 -3.42
CA GLU A 30 10.76 13.52 -4.48
C GLU A 30 10.12 14.92 -4.52
N ALA A 31 8.79 15.01 -4.46
CA ALA A 31 8.09 16.29 -4.39
C ALA A 31 8.46 17.10 -3.13
N MET A 32 8.78 16.42 -2.03
CA MET A 32 9.20 17.06 -0.78
C MET A 32 10.52 17.86 -0.93
N ALA A 33 11.36 17.51 -1.90
CA ALA A 33 12.60 18.24 -2.18
C ALA A 33 12.33 19.67 -2.70
N PHE A 34 11.15 19.91 -3.29
CA PHE A 34 10.73 21.20 -3.83
C PHE A 34 9.69 21.91 -2.96
N ALA A 35 9.13 21.22 -1.96
CA ALA A 35 8.10 21.74 -1.08
C ALA A 35 8.68 22.43 0.16
N GLU A 36 8.03 23.50 0.60
CA GLU A 36 8.43 24.27 1.79
C GLU A 36 7.27 24.46 2.77
N GLY A 37 7.61 24.86 4.01
CA GLY A 37 6.64 25.20 5.05
C GLY A 37 5.53 24.17 5.25
N GLN A 38 4.28 24.62 5.13
CA GLN A 38 3.08 23.81 5.36
C GLN A 38 2.92 22.67 4.34
N GLU A 39 3.35 22.87 3.10
CA GLU A 39 3.26 21.85 2.06
C GLU A 39 4.18 20.67 2.40
N ARG A 40 5.42 20.96 2.79
CA ARG A 40 6.38 19.95 3.25
C ARG A 40 5.87 19.16 4.45
N ALA A 41 5.26 19.84 5.43
CA ALA A 41 4.66 19.17 6.60
C ALA A 41 3.49 18.26 6.21
N THR A 42 2.66 18.70 5.25
CA THR A 42 1.53 17.91 4.74
C THR A 42 2.00 16.65 4.01
N ILE A 43 3.05 16.77 3.18
CA ILE A 43 3.66 15.64 2.48
C ILE A 43 4.20 14.62 3.49
N LYS A 44 4.94 15.07 4.53
CA LYS A 44 5.43 14.20 5.61
C LYS A 44 4.29 13.43 6.31
N SER A 45 3.25 14.13 6.76
CA SER A 45 2.10 13.48 7.41
C SER A 45 1.35 12.49 6.50
N LYS A 46 1.29 12.75 5.19
CA LYS A 46 0.75 11.78 4.23
C LYS A 46 1.66 10.56 4.09
N ASN A 47 2.98 10.73 4.07
CA ASN A 47 3.93 9.63 3.98
C ASN A 47 3.95 8.77 5.25
N GLU A 48 3.82 9.36 6.44
CA GLU A 48 3.67 8.60 7.70
C GLU A 48 2.43 7.69 7.66
N ARG A 49 1.31 8.18 7.14
CA ARG A 49 0.11 7.37 6.95
C ARG A 49 0.31 6.25 5.92
N ARG A 50 1.02 6.53 4.82
CA ARG A 50 1.37 5.52 3.80
C ARG A 50 2.28 4.44 4.39
N ALA A 51 3.25 4.79 5.24
CA ALA A 51 4.11 3.83 5.92
C ALA A 51 3.28 2.84 6.78
N LYS A 52 2.30 3.35 7.54
CA LYS A 52 1.36 2.48 8.26
C LYS A 52 0.55 1.60 7.31
N SER A 53 0.00 2.15 6.22
CA SER A 53 -0.75 1.35 5.24
C SER A 53 0.10 0.28 4.56
N ILE A 54 1.39 0.55 4.33
CA ILE A 54 2.35 -0.42 3.78
C ILE A 54 2.53 -1.59 4.76
N GLU A 55 2.68 -1.31 6.05
CA GLU A 55 2.78 -2.35 7.08
C GLU A 55 1.50 -3.18 7.18
N ASP A 56 0.34 -2.52 7.23
CA ASP A 56 -0.97 -3.18 7.27
C ASP A 56 -1.15 -4.11 6.04
N LEU A 57 -0.84 -3.64 4.83
CA LEU A 57 -0.94 -4.43 3.60
C LEU A 57 0.04 -5.60 3.57
N LYS A 58 1.28 -5.42 4.05
CA LYS A 58 2.25 -6.52 4.15
C LYS A 58 1.76 -7.62 5.09
N ASN A 59 1.20 -7.23 6.24
CA ASN A 59 0.63 -8.18 7.18
C ASN A 59 -0.58 -8.91 6.57
N GLU A 60 -1.45 -8.19 5.87
CA GLU A 60 -2.61 -8.76 5.18
C GLU A 60 -2.19 -9.83 4.16
N ILE A 61 -1.22 -9.54 3.30
CA ILE A 61 -0.68 -10.49 2.31
C ILE A 61 -0.12 -11.75 3.00
N ILE A 62 0.65 -11.58 4.09
CA ILE A 62 1.25 -12.71 4.83
C ILE A 62 0.16 -13.59 5.48
N GLU A 63 -0.84 -12.98 6.11
CA GLU A 63 -1.92 -13.73 6.76
C GLU A 63 -2.83 -14.43 5.75
N GLU A 64 -3.06 -13.84 4.59
CA GLU A 64 -3.76 -14.48 3.48
C GLU A 64 -2.97 -15.67 2.93
N ASP A 65 -1.67 -15.52 2.68
CA ASP A 65 -0.82 -16.62 2.20
C ASP A 65 -0.77 -17.78 3.20
N LYS A 66 -0.64 -17.48 4.50
CA LYS A 66 -0.75 -18.50 5.56
C LYS A 66 -2.11 -19.19 5.54
N SER A 67 -3.20 -18.44 5.41
CA SER A 67 -4.55 -18.98 5.36
C SER A 67 -4.77 -19.88 4.14
N ARG A 68 -4.17 -19.53 2.99
CA ARG A 68 -4.19 -20.36 1.77
C ARG A 68 -3.40 -21.66 1.94
N VAL A 69 -2.24 -21.62 2.60
CA VAL A 69 -1.44 -22.82 2.90
C VAL A 69 -2.16 -23.71 3.92
N ASN A 70 -2.81 -23.13 4.93
CA ASN A 70 -3.46 -23.88 6.01
C ASN A 70 -4.87 -24.38 5.63
N GLY A 71 -5.49 -23.84 4.57
CA GLY A 71 -6.79 -24.24 4.03
C GLY A 71 -6.78 -25.40 3.02
N TYR A 72 -5.61 -26.01 2.80
CA TYR A 72 -5.43 -27.23 2.00
C TYR A 72 -5.32 -28.47 2.92
N ILE A 73 -6.37 -28.75 3.69
CA ILE A 73 -6.67 -30.08 4.28
C ILE A 73 -8.18 -30.30 4.20
#